data_AF-A0A381Y893-F1
#
_entry.id   AF-A0A381Y893-F1
#
_cell.length_a   1.000
_cell.length_b   1.000
_cell.length_c   1.000
_cell.angle_alpha   90.00
_cell.angle_beta   90.00
_cell.angle_gamma   90.00
#
_symmetry.space_group_name_H-M   'P 1'
#
loop_
_entity.id
_entity.type
_entity.pdbx_description
1 polymer ?
#
loop_
_entity_poly.entity_id
_entity_poly.type
_entity_poly.pdbx_seq_one_letter_code
_entity_poly.pdbx_strand_id
1 'polypeptide(L)'
;ARFVQLCDAFDIPILSLMDCPGMMVGPDVESTALVRHCVRMFNAGANLTTPMFLTVVRKAYGLGVQAMCGASSFTGFFSVAWPTAEFAGMAIEGSVKLGYRKELEAIEDPEERLAEYQRRVDQAYENAKAVNASAGYGIDDVIDPADTRSWIVMGLNSVPDTPERTTKKYPYIDTW
;
A
#
# COMPACT_ATOMS: atom_id res chain seq x y z
N ALA A 1 -0.05 2.87 -13.60
CA ALA A 1 -1.10 2.12 -14.33
C ALA A 1 -0.58 1.56 -15.64
N ARG A 2 -0.08 2.41 -16.56
CA ARG A 2 0.49 1.96 -17.85
C ARG A 2 1.53 0.85 -17.74
N PHE A 3 2.50 0.99 -16.82
CA PHE A 3 3.53 -0.03 -16.60
C PHE A 3 2.94 -1.37 -16.13
N VAL A 4 1.95 -1.33 -15.23
CA VAL A 4 1.21 -2.51 -14.77
C VAL A 4 0.51 -3.20 -15.94
N GLN A 5 -0.17 -2.44 -16.80
CA GLN A 5 -0.80 -2.98 -18.02
C GLN A 5 0.22 -3.57 -19.00
N LEU A 6 1.39 -2.93 -19.16
CA LEU A 6 2.46 -3.43 -20.02
C LEU A 6 2.97 -4.78 -19.51
N CYS A 7 3.30 -4.87 -18.22
CA CYS A 7 3.74 -6.11 -17.60
C CYS A 7 2.70 -7.22 -17.80
N ASP A 8 1.43 -6.92 -17.52
CA ASP A 8 0.38 -7.92 -17.67
C ASP A 8 0.17 -8.36 -19.13
N ALA A 9 0.29 -7.43 -20.07
CA ALA A 9 0.16 -7.72 -21.49
C ALA A 9 1.21 -8.71 -22.01
N PHE A 10 2.36 -8.77 -21.36
CA PHE A 10 3.48 -9.63 -21.75
C PHE A 10 3.76 -10.74 -20.73
N ASP A 11 2.82 -10.98 -19.80
CA ASP A 11 2.94 -11.98 -18.74
C ASP A 11 4.22 -11.84 -17.91
N ILE A 12 4.65 -10.60 -17.67
CA ILE A 12 5.83 -10.27 -16.86
C ILE A 12 5.40 -10.08 -15.41
N PRO A 13 5.84 -10.94 -14.46
CA PRO A 13 5.52 -10.79 -13.05
C PRO A 13 5.91 -9.41 -12.49
N ILE A 14 5.08 -8.90 -11.58
CA ILE A 14 5.27 -7.56 -11.01
C ILE A 14 5.71 -7.67 -9.56
N LEU A 15 6.72 -6.91 -9.17
CA LEU A 15 7.08 -6.69 -7.76
C LEU A 15 6.72 -5.26 -7.38
N SER A 16 5.87 -5.10 -6.37
CA SER A 16 5.49 -3.81 -5.79
C SER A 16 6.21 -3.58 -4.47
N LEU A 17 7.19 -2.66 -4.46
CA LEU A 17 7.88 -2.22 -3.25
C LEU A 17 7.20 -0.95 -2.71
N MET A 18 6.69 -1.02 -1.49
CA MET A 18 5.77 -0.01 -0.97
C MET A 18 6.35 0.76 0.22
N ASP A 19 6.55 2.06 0.01
CA ASP A 19 6.77 3.09 1.05
C ASP A 19 5.95 4.33 0.67
N CYS A 20 4.65 4.27 0.93
CA CYS A 20 3.68 5.26 0.48
C CYS A 20 2.89 5.85 1.66
N PRO A 21 2.99 7.17 1.92
CA PRO A 21 2.21 7.85 2.97
C PRO A 21 0.78 8.19 2.53
N GLY A 22 0.34 7.73 1.35
CA GLY A 22 -0.99 7.98 0.80
C GLY A 22 -0.95 8.62 -0.58
N MET A 23 -2.13 8.91 -1.13
CA MET A 23 -2.25 9.74 -2.33
C MET A 23 -1.90 11.19 -2.00
N MET A 24 -1.35 11.90 -2.99
CA MET A 24 -1.16 13.35 -2.86
C MET A 24 -2.52 14.02 -2.66
N VAL A 25 -2.53 15.11 -1.89
CA VAL A 25 -3.73 15.92 -1.64
C VAL A 25 -3.39 17.39 -1.80
N GLY A 26 -4.40 18.21 -2.07
CA GLY A 26 -4.27 19.65 -2.14
C GLY A 26 -4.91 20.24 -3.40
N PRO A 27 -5.38 21.50 -3.37
CA PRO A 27 -6.16 22.09 -4.46
C PRO A 27 -5.47 21.99 -5.83
N ASP A 28 -4.15 22.18 -5.86
CA ASP A 28 -3.37 22.16 -7.09
C ASP A 28 -3.41 20.78 -7.77
N VAL A 29 -3.22 19.70 -7.02
CA VAL A 29 -3.26 18.34 -7.59
C VAL A 29 -4.69 17.87 -7.87
N GLU A 30 -5.67 18.31 -7.09
CA GLU A 30 -7.08 18.03 -7.38
C GLU A 30 -7.49 18.66 -8.71
N SER A 31 -7.00 19.87 -9.01
CA SER A 31 -7.25 20.55 -10.28
C SER A 31 -6.72 19.80 -11.50
N THR A 32 -5.72 18.92 -11.33
CA THR A 32 -5.20 18.05 -12.40
C THR A 32 -6.00 16.75 -12.57
N ALA A 33 -7.20 16.67 -11.99
CA ALA A 33 -8.04 15.47 -11.97
C ALA A 33 -7.33 14.25 -11.35
N LEU A 34 -6.56 14.46 -10.26
CA LEU A 34 -5.79 13.41 -9.59
C LEU A 34 -6.62 12.16 -9.31
N VAL A 35 -7.86 12.31 -8.86
CA VAL A 35 -8.79 11.19 -8.61
C VAL A 35 -8.88 10.26 -9.82
N ARG A 36 -9.05 10.81 -11.04
CA ARG A 36 -9.11 10.01 -12.27
C ARG A 36 -7.81 9.27 -12.51
N HIS A 37 -6.67 9.92 -12.29
CA HIS A 37 -5.35 9.31 -12.49
C HIS A 37 -5.06 8.20 -11.48
N CYS A 38 -5.41 8.40 -10.20
CA CYS A 38 -5.27 7.40 -9.15
C CYS A 38 -6.13 6.16 -9.42
N VAL A 39 -7.39 6.35 -9.83
CA VAL A 39 -8.31 5.23 -10.13
C VAL A 39 -7.79 4.31 -11.25
N ARG A 40 -6.94 4.81 -12.17
CA ARG A 40 -6.31 3.95 -13.19
C ARG A 40 -5.44 2.85 -12.58
N MET A 41 -4.81 3.08 -11.42
CA MET A 41 -4.02 2.06 -10.71
C MET A 41 -4.91 0.93 -10.21
N PHE A 42 -6.04 1.26 -9.58
CA PHE A 42 -7.02 0.27 -9.11
C PHE A 42 -7.59 -0.52 -10.26
N ASN A 43 -8.00 0.15 -11.34
CA ASN A 43 -8.60 -0.52 -12.48
C ASN A 43 -7.60 -1.46 -13.20
N ALA A 44 -6.34 -1.01 -13.38
CA ALA A 44 -5.31 -1.86 -13.95
C ALA A 44 -4.99 -3.05 -13.04
N GLY A 45 -4.82 -2.82 -11.74
CA GLY A 45 -4.49 -3.84 -10.76
C GLY A 45 -5.57 -4.90 -10.56
N ALA A 46 -6.83 -4.48 -10.42
CA ALA A 46 -7.95 -5.39 -10.18
C ALA A 46 -8.25 -6.32 -11.37
N ASN A 47 -7.74 -6.00 -12.55
CA ASN A 47 -7.89 -6.80 -13.77
C ASN A 47 -6.59 -7.54 -14.16
N LEU A 48 -5.59 -7.55 -13.28
CA LEU A 48 -4.37 -8.32 -13.50
C LEU A 48 -4.67 -9.82 -13.56
N THR A 49 -3.97 -10.50 -14.45
CA THR A 49 -3.94 -11.97 -14.50
C THR A 49 -2.52 -12.52 -14.31
N THR A 50 -1.52 -11.66 -14.45
CA THR A 50 -0.11 -11.93 -14.16
C THR A 50 0.15 -11.77 -12.66
N PRO A 51 0.98 -12.63 -12.03
CA PRO A 51 1.24 -12.53 -10.60
C PRO A 51 1.88 -11.19 -10.23
N MET A 52 1.41 -10.63 -9.12
CA MET A 52 1.99 -9.48 -8.45
C MET A 52 2.46 -9.88 -7.05
N PHE A 53 3.69 -9.56 -6.70
CA PHE A 53 4.26 -9.81 -5.37
C PHE A 53 4.38 -8.49 -4.63
N LEU A 54 3.87 -8.44 -3.41
CA LEU A 54 3.75 -7.22 -2.62
C LEU A 54 4.76 -7.23 -1.47
N THR A 55 5.53 -6.15 -1.32
CA THR A 55 6.48 -5.99 -0.22
C THR A 55 6.37 -4.59 0.37
N VAL A 56 5.86 -4.48 1.59
CA VAL A 56 5.82 -3.22 2.34
C VAL A 56 7.16 -3.02 3.04
N VAL A 57 7.91 -2.01 2.63
CA VAL A 57 9.24 -1.74 3.21
C VAL A 57 9.17 -0.77 4.39
N ARG A 58 8.20 0.16 4.37
CA ARG A 58 7.98 1.10 5.48
C ARG A 58 6.53 1.60 5.52
N LYS A 59 6.18 2.72 4.88
CA LYS A 59 4.84 3.31 5.01
C LYS A 59 3.82 2.61 4.13
N ALA A 60 2.68 2.24 4.71
CA ALA A 60 1.53 1.68 4.02
C ALA A 60 0.25 2.40 4.43
N TYR A 61 0.06 3.62 3.92
CA TYR A 61 -1.03 4.49 4.37
C TYR A 61 -2.15 4.68 3.33
N GLY A 62 -3.38 4.51 3.79
CA GLY A 62 -4.62 4.85 3.08
C GLY A 62 -4.73 4.27 1.67
N LEU A 63 -5.41 5.00 0.78
CA LEU A 63 -5.66 4.54 -0.59
C LEU A 63 -4.40 4.49 -1.45
N GLY A 64 -3.33 5.22 -1.08
CA GLY A 64 -2.07 5.24 -1.82
C GLY A 64 -1.42 3.85 -1.86
N VAL A 65 -1.31 3.20 -0.70
CA VAL A 65 -0.78 1.83 -0.66
C VAL A 65 -1.74 0.82 -1.28
N GLN A 66 -3.06 0.99 -1.13
CA GLN A 66 -4.03 0.10 -1.80
C GLN A 66 -3.91 0.16 -3.33
N ALA A 67 -3.64 1.35 -3.89
CA ALA A 67 -3.34 1.50 -5.31
C ALA A 67 -2.05 0.75 -5.70
N MET A 68 -1.02 0.77 -4.85
CA MET A 68 0.24 0.04 -5.04
C MET A 68 0.06 -1.49 -4.96
N CYS A 69 -0.93 -1.98 -4.19
CA CYS A 69 -1.31 -3.38 -4.13
C CYS A 69 -2.11 -3.87 -5.36
N GLY A 70 -2.43 -2.98 -6.31
CA GLY A 70 -3.31 -3.33 -7.41
C GLY A 70 -4.80 -3.36 -7.03
N ALA A 71 -5.19 -2.56 -6.03
CA ALA A 71 -6.53 -2.34 -5.46
C ALA A 71 -6.73 -2.92 -4.06
N SER A 72 -6.16 -4.09 -3.77
CA SER A 72 -6.28 -4.74 -2.46
C SER A 72 -5.01 -5.51 -2.13
N SER A 73 -4.67 -5.67 -0.85
CA SER A 73 -3.57 -6.55 -0.45
C SER A 73 -3.80 -8.02 -0.85
N PHE A 74 -5.06 -8.40 -1.06
CA PHE A 74 -5.46 -9.72 -1.57
C PHE A 74 -5.33 -9.87 -3.10
N THR A 75 -4.97 -8.81 -3.82
CA THR A 75 -4.74 -8.89 -5.28
C THR A 75 -3.38 -9.52 -5.60
N GLY A 76 -2.39 -9.36 -4.71
CA GLY A 76 -1.09 -9.99 -4.87
C GLY A 76 -1.15 -11.51 -4.70
N PHE A 77 -0.17 -12.20 -5.27
CA PHE A 77 0.09 -13.62 -5.01
C PHE A 77 0.48 -13.85 -3.55
N PHE A 78 1.29 -12.96 -3.00
CA PHE A 78 1.48 -12.79 -1.56
C PHE A 78 1.73 -11.31 -1.23
N SER A 79 1.60 -10.98 0.04
CA SER A 79 1.90 -9.69 0.64
C SER A 79 2.74 -9.86 1.90
N VAL A 80 4.01 -9.47 1.83
CA VAL A 80 4.93 -9.50 2.99
C VAL A 80 5.30 -8.08 3.41
N ALA A 81 5.68 -7.94 4.68
CA ALA A 81 6.12 -6.68 5.23
C ALA A 81 7.49 -6.82 5.89
N TRP A 82 8.27 -5.74 5.90
CA TRP A 82 9.45 -5.63 6.74
C TRP A 82 9.07 -5.28 8.18
N PRO A 83 9.93 -5.50 9.19
CA PRO A 83 9.65 -5.12 10.57
C PRO A 83 9.53 -3.60 10.74
N THR A 84 10.10 -2.84 9.81
CA THR A 84 10.02 -1.38 9.70
C THR A 84 8.69 -0.88 9.13
N ALA A 85 7.82 -1.78 8.67
CA ALA A 85 6.56 -1.37 8.08
C ALA A 85 5.57 -0.83 9.12
N GLU A 86 4.81 0.17 8.70
CA GLU A 86 3.76 0.82 9.48
C GLU A 86 2.49 1.01 8.64
N PHE A 87 1.36 0.65 9.22
CA PHE A 87 0.06 0.61 8.55
C PHE A 87 -0.91 1.60 9.19
N ALA A 88 -1.53 2.44 8.38
CA ALA A 88 -2.51 3.42 8.86
C ALA A 88 -3.55 3.76 7.79
N GLY A 89 -4.75 4.16 8.20
CA GLY A 89 -5.78 4.61 7.24
C GLY A 89 -5.48 5.98 6.63
N MET A 90 -4.69 6.80 7.33
CA MET A 90 -4.23 8.13 6.93
C MET A 90 -3.02 8.53 7.80
N ALA A 91 -2.50 9.74 7.64
CA ALA A 91 -1.48 10.29 8.52
C ALA A 91 -1.89 10.17 10.00
N ILE A 92 -1.04 9.58 10.83
CA ILE A 92 -1.31 9.19 12.22
C ILE A 92 -1.59 10.43 13.09
N GLU A 93 -0.83 11.49 12.89
CA GLU A 93 -0.98 12.75 13.62
C GLU A 93 -2.36 13.39 13.35
N GLY A 94 -2.82 13.28 12.10
CA GLY A 94 -4.13 13.76 11.67
C GLY A 94 -5.26 12.90 12.23
N SER A 95 -5.08 11.58 12.26
CA SER A 95 -6.09 10.66 12.81
C SER A 95 -6.26 10.84 14.31
N VAL A 96 -5.18 11.07 15.07
CA VAL A 96 -5.24 11.36 16.50
C VAL A 96 -5.94 12.69 16.77
N LYS A 97 -5.61 13.75 16.03
CA LYS A 97 -6.26 15.06 16.17
C LYS A 97 -7.76 14.99 15.90
N LEU A 98 -8.17 14.24 14.87
CA LEU A 98 -9.58 14.11 14.50
C LEU A 98 -10.33 13.17 15.45
N GLY A 99 -9.74 12.02 15.76
CA GLY A 99 -10.36 10.97 16.57
C GLY A 99 -10.53 11.37 18.03
N TYR A 100 -9.59 12.15 18.58
CA TYR A 100 -9.61 12.59 19.98
C TYR A 100 -9.86 14.09 20.14
N ARG A 101 -10.48 14.73 19.15
CA ARG A 101 -10.70 16.18 19.17
C ARG A 101 -11.37 16.64 20.46
N LYS A 102 -12.43 15.94 20.88
CA LYS A 102 -13.22 16.30 22.07
C LYS A 102 -12.43 16.15 23.36
N GLU A 103 -11.69 15.05 23.53
CA GLU A 103 -10.87 14.84 24.73
C GLU A 103 -9.73 15.86 24.81
N LEU A 104 -9.08 16.17 23.68
CA LEU A 104 -8.00 17.16 23.65
C LEU A 104 -8.51 18.58 23.90
N GLU A 105 -9.66 18.95 23.34
CA GLU A 105 -10.27 20.27 23.57
C GLU A 105 -10.76 20.47 25.02
N ALA A 106 -11.09 19.39 25.73
CA ALA A 106 -11.51 19.43 27.12
C ALA A 106 -10.37 19.71 28.12
N ILE A 107 -9.10 19.57 27.70
CA ILE A 107 -7.93 19.88 28.54
C ILE A 107 -7.64 21.37 28.44
N GLU A 108 -7.81 22.13 29.52
CA GLU A 108 -7.65 23.59 29.53
C GLU A 108 -6.18 24.02 29.44
N ASP A 109 -5.28 23.30 30.11
CA ASP A 109 -3.84 23.59 30.09
C ASP A 109 -3.22 23.21 28.72
N PRO A 110 -2.63 24.18 27.98
CA PRO A 110 -1.97 23.90 26.71
C PRO A 110 -0.81 22.91 26.81
N GLU A 111 -0.06 22.89 27.91
CA GLU A 111 1.08 21.97 28.08
C GLU A 111 0.58 20.53 28.32
N GLU A 112 -0.39 20.34 29.22
CA GLU A 112 -1.05 19.05 29.43
C GLU A 112 -1.70 18.53 28.14
N ARG A 113 -2.37 19.39 27.38
CA ARG A 113 -3.01 19.02 26.11
C ARG A 113 -1.98 18.53 25.09
N LEU A 114 -0.84 19.21 24.98
CA LEU A 114 0.24 18.82 24.08
C LEU A 114 0.86 17.48 24.50
N ALA A 115 1.09 17.29 25.80
CA ALA A 115 1.62 16.03 26.33
C ALA A 115 0.69 14.85 26.05
N GLU A 116 -0.63 15.02 26.26
CA GLU A 116 -1.61 13.99 25.97
C GLU A 116 -1.73 13.69 24.47
N TYR A 117 -1.67 14.73 23.63
CA TYR A 117 -1.62 14.57 22.18
C TYR A 117 -0.41 13.73 21.76
N GLN A 118 0.79 14.09 22.23
CA GLN A 118 2.01 13.37 21.88
C GLN A 118 1.96 11.92 22.34
N ARG A 119 1.49 11.67 23.58
CA ARG A 119 1.32 10.32 24.13
C ARG A 119 0.42 9.45 23.24
N ARG A 120 -0.68 10.02 22.73
CA ARG A 120 -1.60 9.31 21.82
C ARG A 120 -0.99 9.07 20.44
N VAL A 121 -0.22 10.03 19.92
CA VAL A 121 0.52 9.87 18.66
C VAL A 121 1.54 8.74 18.78
N ASP A 122 2.36 8.74 19.82
CA ASP A 122 3.37 7.71 20.06
C ASP A 122 2.73 6.32 20.18
N GLN A 123 1.63 6.20 20.94
CA GLN A 123 0.87 4.96 21.04
C GLN A 123 0.30 4.51 19.68
N ALA A 124 -0.18 5.44 18.86
CA ALA A 124 -0.72 5.12 17.54
C ALA A 124 0.38 4.64 16.58
N TYR A 125 1.58 5.22 16.64
CA TYR A 125 2.75 4.73 15.91
C TYR A 125 3.15 3.33 16.35
N GLU A 126 3.20 3.06 17.66
CA GLU A 126 3.48 1.70 18.15
C GLU A 126 2.47 0.69 17.64
N ASN A 127 1.17 1.03 17.66
CA ASN A 127 0.11 0.15 17.16
C ASN A 127 0.18 -0.06 15.63
N ALA A 128 0.69 0.92 14.88
CA ALA A 128 0.79 0.86 13.43
C ALA A 128 1.91 -0.08 12.94
N LYS A 129 2.91 -0.38 13.76
CA LYS A 129 4.06 -1.23 13.37
C LYS A 129 3.60 -2.63 12.96
N ALA A 130 4.23 -3.17 11.92
CA ALA A 130 3.90 -4.48 11.34
C ALA A 130 3.84 -5.61 12.37
N VAL A 131 4.75 -5.62 13.33
CA VAL A 131 4.82 -6.61 14.42
C VAL A 131 3.56 -6.62 15.31
N ASN A 132 2.87 -5.49 15.42
CA ASN A 132 1.64 -5.32 16.20
C ASN A 132 0.39 -5.38 15.31
N ALA A 133 0.55 -5.06 14.03
CA ALA A 133 -0.52 -4.88 13.04
C ALA A 133 -0.79 -6.13 12.17
N SER A 134 0.07 -7.16 12.24
CA SER A 134 0.09 -8.28 11.28
C SER A 134 -1.24 -9.00 11.07
N ALA A 135 -2.09 -9.11 12.09
CA ALA A 135 -3.39 -9.76 11.98
C ALA A 135 -4.48 -8.93 11.26
N GLY A 136 -4.27 -7.62 11.03
CA GLY A 136 -5.35 -6.69 10.63
C GLY A 136 -5.29 -6.13 9.21
N TYR A 137 -4.14 -6.18 8.52
CA TYR A 137 -3.92 -5.42 7.28
C TYR A 137 -3.74 -6.28 6.02
N GLY A 138 -4.04 -7.58 6.11
CA GLY A 138 -3.95 -8.50 4.98
C GLY A 138 -2.51 -8.66 4.47
N ILE A 139 -1.56 -8.79 5.39
CA ILE A 139 -0.21 -9.28 5.10
C ILE A 139 -0.14 -10.75 5.48
N ASP A 140 0.58 -11.54 4.69
CA ASP A 140 0.79 -12.95 4.91
C ASP A 140 1.87 -13.20 5.97
N ASP A 141 2.93 -12.37 5.98
CA ASP A 141 4.02 -12.50 6.95
C ASP A 141 4.83 -11.20 7.13
N VAL A 142 5.58 -11.13 8.23
CA VAL A 142 6.62 -10.13 8.49
C VAL A 142 7.99 -10.81 8.38
N ILE A 143 8.79 -10.39 7.40
CA ILE A 143 10.02 -11.08 6.99
C ILE A 143 11.27 -10.24 7.30
N ASP A 144 12.43 -10.89 7.42
CA ASP A 144 13.71 -10.15 7.41
C ASP A 144 13.90 -9.48 6.03
N PRO A 145 14.26 -8.18 5.96
CA PRO A 145 14.58 -7.52 4.70
C PRO A 145 15.55 -8.31 3.80
N ALA A 146 16.53 -9.01 4.38
CA ALA A 146 17.50 -9.82 3.65
C ALA A 146 16.85 -11.03 2.93
N ASP A 147 15.72 -11.53 3.44
CA ASP A 147 15.01 -12.67 2.88
C ASP A 147 14.07 -12.31 1.73
N THR A 148 13.86 -11.01 1.46
CA THR A 148 12.94 -10.53 0.40
C THR A 148 13.19 -11.24 -0.93
N ARG A 149 14.46 -11.39 -1.34
CA ARG A 149 14.79 -12.08 -2.60
C ARG A 149 14.37 -13.54 -2.58
N SER A 150 14.61 -14.24 -1.48
CA SER A 150 14.27 -15.66 -1.32
C SER A 150 12.75 -15.87 -1.41
N TRP A 151 11.97 -15.01 -0.76
CA TRP A 151 10.51 -15.01 -0.86
C TRP A 151 10.01 -14.79 -2.29
N ILE A 152 10.57 -13.81 -3.00
CA ILE A 152 10.19 -13.52 -4.39
C ILE A 152 10.53 -14.68 -5.32
N VAL A 153 11.72 -15.27 -5.19
CA VAL A 153 12.12 -16.43 -6.01
C VAL A 153 11.25 -17.64 -5.71
N MET A 154 10.92 -17.89 -4.44
CA MET A 154 10.01 -18.96 -4.04
C MET A 154 8.61 -18.77 -4.65
N GLY A 155 8.08 -17.55 -4.60
CA GLY A 155 6.80 -17.19 -5.22
C GLY A 155 6.83 -17.42 -6.73
N LEU A 156 7.85 -16.89 -7.43
CA LEU A 156 8.02 -17.07 -8.87
C LEU A 156 8.09 -18.54 -9.28
N ASN A 157 8.82 -19.37 -8.54
CA ASN A 157 8.93 -20.82 -8.80
C ASN A 157 7.65 -21.59 -8.51
N SER A 158 6.72 -21.00 -7.75
CA SER A 158 5.44 -21.62 -7.36
C SER A 158 4.28 -21.19 -8.26
N VAL A 159 4.46 -20.15 -9.08
CA VAL A 159 3.47 -19.75 -10.08
C VAL A 159 3.48 -20.78 -11.23
N PRO A 160 2.30 -21.25 -11.69
CA PRO A 160 2.21 -22.14 -12.84
C PRO A 160 2.82 -21.53 -14.11
N ASP A 161 3.33 -22.36 -15.00
CA ASP A 161 3.83 -21.91 -16.31
C ASP A 161 2.75 -21.13 -17.07
N THR A 162 3.13 -19.97 -17.59
CA THR A 162 2.27 -19.18 -18.47
C THR A 162 2.03 -19.94 -19.77
N PRO A 163 0.77 -20.21 -20.17
CA PRO A 163 0.49 -20.84 -21.45
C PRO A 163 1.04 -20.02 -22.61
N GLU A 164 1.60 -20.69 -23.62
CA GLU A 164 2.06 -20.00 -24.83
C GLU A 164 0.88 -19.30 -25.52
N ARG A 165 0.98 -17.99 -25.68
CA ARG A 165 -0.05 -17.20 -26.34
C ARG A 165 0.29 -16.98 -27.81
N THR A 166 -0.65 -17.33 -28.67
CA THR A 166 -0.57 -17.08 -30.12
C THR A 166 -1.21 -15.74 -30.52
N THR A 167 -1.86 -15.06 -29.59
CA THR A 167 -2.54 -13.77 -29.82
C THR A 167 -2.18 -12.76 -28.72
N LYS A 168 -2.45 -11.48 -29.00
CA LYS A 168 -2.27 -10.40 -28.02
C LYS A 168 -3.28 -10.53 -26.88
N LYS A 169 -2.82 -10.38 -25.63
CA LYS A 169 -3.67 -10.37 -24.43
C LYS A 169 -4.62 -9.18 -24.41
N TYR A 170 -4.10 -8.01 -24.76
CA TYR A 170 -4.87 -6.78 -24.89
C TYR A 170 -4.89 -6.31 -26.34
N PRO A 171 -5.98 -5.64 -26.80
CA PRO A 171 -6.04 -5.07 -28.13
C PRO A 171 -4.95 -4.03 -28.41
N TYR A 172 -4.52 -3.27 -27.39
CA TYR A 172 -3.42 -2.32 -27.42
C TYR A 172 -2.89 -2.09 -26.01
N ILE A 173 -1.70 -1.49 -25.90
CA ILE A 173 -1.16 -0.96 -24.64
C ILE A 173 -1.43 0.54 -24.64
N ASP A 174 -2.04 1.04 -23.56
CA ASP A 174 -2.26 2.48 -23.40
C ASP A 174 -0.93 3.24 -23.56
N THR A 175 -0.96 4.32 -24.33
CA THR A 175 0.23 5.15 -24.60
C THR A 175 0.51 6.12 -23.45
N TRP A 176 -0.42 6.26 -22.50
CA TRP A 176 -0.36 7.15 -21.33
C TRP A 176 -0.56 6.42 -20.00
#